data_AF-A0A3D3W9B6-F1
#
_entry.id   AF-A0A3D3W9B6-F1
#
_cell.length_a   1.000
_cell.length_b   1.000
_cell.length_c   1.000
_cell.angle_alpha   90.00
_cell.angle_beta   90.00
_cell.angle_gamma   90.00
#
_symmetry.space_group_name_H-M   'P 1'
#
loop_
_entity.id
_entity.type
_entity.pdbx_description
1 polymer ?
#
loop_
_entity_poly.entity_id
_entity_poly.type
_entity_poly.pdbx_seq_one_letter_code
_entity_poly.pdbx_strand_id
1 'polypeptide(L)'
;MFHQASSEGSNGLIKEGILLSRHDWILLAGIVFAAAIGFAFQAFFGNPSEDQMLVLHLTAPAYGSAEASAPEDAGVFRGIKVERTTAEALEGISIADLESGGEERYWQIQGANGPLTLHFAPGQGIEIIEAQCPDQICVRTGFIRKAGQSIVCVPNEVMVALQTAEPTKDKGDVDAILQ
;
A
#
# COMPACT_ATOMS: atom_id res chain seq x y z
N MET A 1 67.13 42.17 8.64
CA MET A 1 65.86 41.41 8.69
C MET A 1 66.07 40.12 7.91
N PHE A 2 66.74 39.16 8.55
CA PHE A 2 67.06 37.83 8.02
C PHE A 2 67.20 36.93 9.25
N HIS A 3 66.40 35.88 9.33
CA HIS A 3 66.84 34.58 9.81
C HIS A 3 65.85 33.52 9.31
N GLN A 4 66.43 32.48 8.71
CA GLN A 4 65.80 31.38 8.02
C GLN A 4 65.22 30.32 8.96
N ALA A 5 64.37 29.50 8.35
CA ALA A 5 63.93 28.15 8.67
C ALA A 5 64.96 27.23 9.35
N SER A 6 64.50 26.22 10.10
CA SER A 6 64.52 24.81 9.67
C SER A 6 64.30 23.82 10.83
N SER A 7 63.56 22.75 10.48
CA SER A 7 63.72 21.34 10.85
C SER A 7 63.38 20.81 12.26
N GLU A 8 62.57 19.74 12.21
CA GLU A 8 62.63 18.50 12.99
C GLU A 8 62.34 18.61 14.50
N GLY A 9 61.44 17.86 15.10
CA GLY A 9 60.90 16.56 14.73
C GLY A 9 60.84 15.72 16.01
N SER A 10 59.75 14.98 16.17
CA SER A 10 59.65 13.77 16.98
C SER A 10 59.65 13.87 18.52
N ASN A 11 58.49 13.48 19.05
CA ASN A 11 58.33 12.50 20.13
C ASN A 11 58.58 12.95 21.57
N GLY A 12 57.51 13.39 22.21
CA GLY A 12 57.45 13.63 23.65
C GLY A 12 56.07 13.35 24.24
N LEU A 13 55.60 12.10 24.13
CA LEU A 13 54.72 11.43 25.10
C LEU A 13 53.65 12.31 25.78
N ILE A 14 52.53 12.54 25.08
CA ILE A 14 51.25 12.78 25.77
C ILE A 14 50.78 11.41 26.27
N LYS A 15 51.25 11.03 27.46
CA LYS A 15 50.73 9.89 28.23
C LYS A 15 49.35 10.28 28.76
N GLU A 16 48.35 10.30 27.89
CA GLU A 16 46.96 10.20 28.34
C GLU A 16 46.69 8.73 28.64
N GLY A 17 47.02 8.34 29.86
CA GLY A 17 46.59 7.06 30.41
C GLY A 17 45.07 7.09 30.54
N ILE A 18 44.39 6.58 29.52
CA ILE A 18 43.00 6.15 29.65
C ILE A 18 43.04 4.97 30.63
N LEU A 19 42.80 5.28 31.90
CA LEU A 19 42.66 4.35 33.00
C LEU A 19 41.35 3.58 32.79
N LEU A 20 41.36 2.64 31.84
CA LEU A 20 40.22 1.77 31.54
C LEU A 20 40.03 0.82 32.73
N SER A 21 39.04 1.13 33.56
CA SER A 21 38.68 0.39 34.76
C SER A 21 38.15 -0.99 34.37
N ARG A 22 38.32 -1.98 35.27
CA ARG A 22 37.90 -3.39 35.13
C ARG A 22 36.39 -3.61 34.83
N HIS A 23 35.61 -2.53 34.73
CA HIS A 23 34.17 -2.51 34.46
C HIS A 23 33.79 -1.92 33.07
N ASP A 24 34.74 -1.43 32.27
CA ASP A 24 34.45 -0.92 30.90
C ASP A 24 33.98 -2.03 29.95
N TRP A 25 34.33 -3.29 30.23
CA TRP A 25 33.83 -4.43 29.47
C TRP A 25 32.32 -4.62 29.61
N ILE A 26 31.72 -4.18 30.73
CA ILE A 26 30.27 -4.20 30.95
C ILE A 26 29.58 -3.12 30.10
N LEU A 27 30.21 -1.95 29.96
CA LEU A 27 29.68 -0.86 29.12
C LEU A 27 29.74 -1.23 27.64
N LEU A 28 30.85 -1.82 27.18
CA LEU A 28 30.96 -2.33 25.81
C LEU A 28 29.99 -3.49 25.54
N ALA A 29 29.85 -4.44 26.47
CA ALA A 29 28.88 -5.52 26.36
C ALA A 29 27.44 -5.00 26.34
N GLY A 30 27.11 -3.98 27.14
CA GLY A 30 25.81 -3.32 27.16
C GLY A 30 25.46 -2.62 25.85
N ILE A 31 26.42 -1.92 25.23
CA ILE A 31 26.22 -1.26 23.93
C ILE A 31 25.99 -2.30 22.83
N VAL A 32 26.78 -3.38 22.80
CA VAL A 32 26.60 -4.47 21.83
C VAL A 32 25.26 -5.18 22.04
N PHE A 33 24.85 -5.40 23.29
CA PHE A 33 23.56 -6.02 23.61
C PHE A 33 22.37 -5.13 23.26
N ALA A 34 22.47 -3.81 23.51
CA ALA A 34 21.45 -2.85 23.11
C ALA A 34 21.34 -2.74 21.58
N ALA A 35 22.47 -2.74 20.86
CA ALA A 35 22.48 -2.78 19.40
C ALA A 35 21.91 -4.09 18.85
N ALA A 36 22.23 -5.23 19.48
CA ALA A 36 21.69 -6.53 19.10
C ALA A 36 20.18 -6.65 19.38
N ILE A 37 19.68 -6.10 20.49
CA ILE A 37 18.25 -6.01 20.78
C ILE A 37 17.58 -5.09 19.77
N GLY A 38 18.15 -3.92 19.44
CA GLY A 38 17.61 -3.03 18.43
C GLY A 38 17.55 -3.68 17.04
N PHE A 39 18.60 -4.40 16.64
CA PHE A 39 18.67 -5.13 15.38
C PHE A 39 17.71 -6.34 15.37
N ALA A 40 17.59 -7.06 16.48
CA ALA A 40 16.61 -8.14 16.62
C ALA A 40 15.17 -7.62 16.63
N PHE A 41 14.92 -6.44 17.21
CA PHE A 41 13.61 -5.80 17.19
C PHE A 41 13.25 -5.32 15.78
N GLN A 42 14.20 -4.75 15.03
CA GLN A 42 14.02 -4.45 13.60
C GLN A 42 13.81 -5.70 12.74
N ALA A 43 14.49 -6.81 13.06
CA ALA A 43 14.34 -8.07 12.34
C ALA A 43 13.04 -8.81 12.69
N PHE A 44 12.50 -8.60 13.89
CA PHE A 44 11.30 -9.27 14.40
C PHE A 44 10.02 -8.49 14.13
N PHE A 45 10.06 -7.16 14.25
CA PHE A 45 9.03 -6.25 13.78
C PHE A 45 9.40 -5.85 12.35
N GLY A 46 9.22 -6.79 11.43
CA GLY A 46 9.46 -6.61 10.01
C GLY A 46 8.93 -5.26 9.53
N ASN A 47 9.76 -4.56 8.75
CA ASN A 47 9.53 -3.25 8.20
C ASN A 47 8.12 -3.18 7.57
N PRO A 48 7.13 -2.48 8.16
CA PRO A 48 5.74 -2.49 7.69
C PRO A 48 5.51 -1.64 6.43
N SER A 49 6.58 -1.18 5.75
CA SER A 49 6.47 -0.08 4.77
C SER A 49 6.69 -0.44 3.30
N GLU A 50 6.95 -1.70 2.93
CA GLU A 50 7.16 -2.04 1.50
C GLU A 50 6.16 -3.05 0.91
N ASP A 51 5.54 -3.93 1.71
CA ASP A 51 4.65 -4.98 1.18
C ASP A 51 3.14 -4.72 1.35
N GLN A 52 2.71 -3.57 1.91
CA GLN A 52 1.31 -3.39 2.32
C GLN A 52 0.60 -2.14 1.81
N MET A 53 1.19 -1.39 0.90
CA MET A 53 0.43 -0.35 0.20
C MET A 53 -0.31 -0.96 -1.00
N LEU A 54 -1.27 -1.84 -0.74
CA LEU A 54 -2.19 -2.29 -1.78
C LEU A 54 -3.31 -1.28 -1.90
N VAL A 55 -3.42 -0.65 -3.08
CA VAL A 55 -4.51 0.25 -3.42
C VAL A 55 -5.44 -0.42 -4.42
N LEU A 56 -6.71 -0.16 -4.20
CA LEU A 56 -7.77 -0.56 -5.08
C LEU A 56 -7.82 0.41 -6.28
N HIS A 57 -7.65 -0.12 -7.49
CA HIS A 57 -7.79 0.63 -8.73
C HIS A 57 -9.05 0.17 -9.46
N LEU A 58 -10.05 1.03 -9.57
CA LEU A 58 -11.29 0.82 -10.28
C LEU A 58 -11.37 1.72 -11.51
N THR A 59 -11.44 1.08 -12.66
CA THR A 59 -11.83 1.77 -13.89
C THR A 59 -13.27 1.38 -14.21
N ALA A 60 -14.13 2.37 -14.31
CA ALA A 60 -15.48 2.24 -14.80
C ALA A 60 -15.74 3.37 -15.80
N PRO A 61 -16.72 3.20 -16.68
CA PRO A 61 -17.03 4.23 -17.65
C PRO A 61 -17.65 5.49 -17.02
N ALA A 62 -17.14 6.66 -17.43
CA ALA A 62 -17.66 7.96 -17.01
C ALA A 62 -19.13 8.22 -17.43
N TYR A 63 -19.69 7.39 -18.33
CA TYR A 63 -21.10 7.46 -18.74
C TYR A 63 -22.08 6.84 -17.74
N GLY A 64 -21.59 6.30 -16.61
CA GLY A 64 -22.42 5.96 -15.45
C GLY A 64 -22.99 7.18 -14.71
N SER A 65 -22.70 8.41 -15.14
CA SER A 65 -23.24 9.65 -14.57
C SER A 65 -24.56 10.11 -15.18
N ALA A 66 -25.22 9.31 -16.04
CA ALA A 66 -26.56 9.62 -16.53
C ALA A 66 -27.59 9.45 -15.40
N GLU A 67 -27.89 10.56 -14.72
CA GLU A 67 -29.08 10.80 -13.90
C GLU A 67 -29.69 9.56 -13.21
N ALA A 68 -29.03 9.05 -12.17
CA ALA A 68 -29.69 8.25 -11.15
C ALA A 68 -30.65 9.14 -10.32
N SER A 69 -31.70 9.61 -10.97
CA SER A 69 -32.90 10.09 -10.28
C SER A 69 -33.72 8.87 -9.83
N ALA A 70 -33.33 8.31 -8.67
CA ALA A 70 -34.12 7.52 -7.71
C ALA A 70 -33.33 6.31 -7.15
N PRO A 71 -33.57 5.88 -5.90
CA PRO A 71 -33.84 6.62 -4.66
C PRO A 71 -32.63 6.60 -3.71
N GLU A 72 -32.74 7.42 -2.66
CA GLU A 72 -31.81 7.59 -1.55
C GLU A 72 -31.90 6.44 -0.52
N ASP A 73 -32.21 5.23 -0.98
CA ASP A 73 -32.37 4.04 -0.17
C ASP A 73 -31.15 3.14 -0.36
N ALA A 74 -30.27 3.08 0.64
CA ALA A 74 -29.16 2.14 0.70
C ALA A 74 -29.58 0.78 0.11
N GLY A 75 -28.98 0.40 -1.02
CA GLY A 75 -29.38 -0.79 -1.75
C GLY A 75 -29.28 -1.99 -0.83
N VAL A 76 -30.34 -2.77 -0.69
CA VAL A 76 -30.31 -4.00 0.11
C VAL A 76 -30.09 -5.17 -0.83
N PHE A 77 -28.86 -5.68 -0.87
CA PHE A 77 -28.55 -6.91 -1.62
C PHE A 77 -28.75 -8.11 -0.70
N ARG A 78 -29.78 -8.93 -0.94
CA ARG A 78 -30.09 -10.14 -0.14
C ARG A 78 -30.17 -9.91 1.39
N GLY A 79 -30.62 -8.73 1.82
CA GLY A 79 -30.69 -8.35 3.23
C GLY A 79 -29.42 -7.67 3.79
N ILE A 80 -28.37 -7.53 2.98
CA ILE A 80 -27.12 -6.87 3.32
C ILE A 80 -27.20 -5.41 2.90
N LYS A 81 -26.77 -4.50 3.78
CA LYS A 81 -26.67 -3.07 3.50
C LYS A 81 -25.52 -2.83 2.51
N VAL A 82 -25.85 -2.33 1.32
CA VAL A 82 -24.87 -1.99 0.29
C VAL A 82 -24.78 -0.48 0.16
N GLU A 83 -23.55 0.04 0.19
CA GLU A 83 -23.25 1.44 -0.03
C GLU A 83 -23.18 1.69 -1.54
N ARG A 84 -24.13 2.44 -2.09
CA ARG A 84 -24.04 2.88 -3.50
C ARG A 84 -22.97 3.96 -3.60
N THR A 85 -22.01 3.74 -4.49
CA THR A 85 -20.88 4.64 -4.68
C THR A 85 -20.42 4.60 -6.14
N THR A 86 -19.54 5.52 -6.52
CA THR A 86 -18.95 5.53 -7.87
C THR A 86 -17.59 4.84 -7.87
N ALA A 87 -17.10 4.44 -9.04
CA ALA A 87 -15.79 3.80 -9.16
C ALA A 87 -14.66 4.73 -8.69
N GLU A 88 -14.79 6.03 -8.95
CA GLU A 88 -13.82 7.06 -8.54
C GLU A 88 -13.75 7.21 -7.02
N ALA A 89 -14.84 6.96 -6.30
CA ALA A 89 -14.85 7.00 -4.85
C ALA A 89 -14.16 5.77 -4.22
N LEU A 90 -14.02 4.67 -4.97
CA LEU A 90 -13.30 3.47 -4.55
C LEU A 90 -11.84 3.46 -5.02
N GLU A 91 -11.48 4.34 -5.95
CA GLU A 91 -10.12 4.50 -6.46
C GLU A 91 -9.17 4.94 -5.34
N GLY A 92 -8.04 4.25 -5.22
CA GLY A 92 -6.99 4.58 -4.25
C GLY A 92 -7.29 4.12 -2.81
N ILE A 93 -8.39 3.40 -2.56
CA ILE A 93 -8.66 2.86 -1.22
C ILE A 93 -7.55 1.87 -0.84
N SER A 94 -6.93 2.12 0.32
CA SER A 94 -5.95 1.23 0.94
C SER A 94 -6.65 -0.02 1.48
N ILE A 95 -6.20 -1.20 1.02
CA ILE A 95 -6.66 -2.48 1.56
C ILE A 95 -6.27 -2.62 3.04
N ALA A 96 -5.10 -2.09 3.43
CA ALA A 96 -4.67 -2.13 4.83
C ALA A 96 -5.64 -1.37 5.75
N ASP A 97 -6.19 -0.24 5.27
CA ASP A 97 -7.15 0.55 6.04
C ASP A 97 -8.48 -0.20 6.20
N LEU A 98 -8.92 -0.89 5.14
CA LEU A 98 -10.10 -1.75 5.18
C LEU A 98 -9.91 -2.92 6.17
N GLU A 99 -8.75 -3.58 6.10
CA GLU A 99 -8.37 -4.68 7.00
C GLU A 99 -8.30 -4.21 8.47
N SER A 100 -7.78 -3.00 8.72
CA SER A 100 -7.72 -2.42 10.07
C SER A 100 -9.10 -2.21 10.70
N GLY A 101 -10.13 -1.98 9.87
CA GLY A 101 -11.51 -1.87 10.32
C GLY A 101 -12.11 -3.22 10.74
N GLY A 102 -11.64 -4.33 10.16
CA GLY A 102 -12.08 -5.69 10.50
C GLY A 102 -13.56 -5.99 10.20
N GLU A 103 -14.22 -5.15 9.39
CA GLU A 103 -15.63 -5.29 9.02
C GLU A 103 -15.77 -5.58 7.53
N GLU A 104 -16.75 -6.42 7.17
CA GLU A 104 -17.12 -6.64 5.77
C GLU A 104 -17.76 -5.38 5.19
N ARG A 105 -17.42 -5.08 3.94
CA ARG A 105 -17.99 -3.93 3.21
C ARG A 105 -18.55 -4.35 1.88
N TYR A 106 -19.66 -3.73 1.53
CA TYR A 106 -20.40 -4.01 0.31
C TYR A 106 -20.65 -2.69 -0.41
N TRP A 107 -20.14 -2.60 -1.63
CA TRP A 107 -20.32 -1.41 -2.47
C TRP A 107 -21.03 -1.77 -3.75
N GLN A 108 -21.98 -0.94 -4.16
CA GLN A 108 -22.62 -1.06 -5.46
C GLN A 108 -22.14 0.07 -6.35
N ILE A 109 -21.57 -0.29 -7.49
CA ILE A 109 -21.12 0.64 -8.52
C ILE A 109 -21.94 0.45 -9.78
N GLN A 110 -22.08 1.52 -10.56
CA GLN A 110 -22.75 1.50 -11.85
C GLN A 110 -21.74 1.18 -12.96
N GLY A 111 -22.00 0.12 -13.73
CA GLY A 111 -21.27 -0.19 -14.97
C GLY A 111 -22.06 0.20 -16.22
N ALA A 112 -21.46 -0.03 -17.40
CA ALA A 112 -22.03 0.32 -18.70
C ALA A 112 -23.41 -0.31 -18.95
N ASN A 113 -23.58 -1.59 -18.61
CA ASN A 113 -24.78 -2.37 -18.91
C ASN A 113 -25.60 -2.75 -17.66
N GLY A 114 -25.22 -2.24 -16.48
CA GLY A 114 -25.93 -2.44 -15.23
C GLY A 114 -25.04 -2.32 -13.99
N PRO A 115 -25.61 -2.37 -12.78
CA PRO A 115 -24.85 -2.30 -11.55
C PRO A 115 -24.08 -3.59 -11.26
N LEU A 116 -23.04 -3.46 -10.46
CA LEU A 116 -22.26 -4.56 -9.91
C LEU A 116 -22.05 -4.31 -8.41
N THR A 117 -22.05 -5.39 -7.64
CA THR A 117 -21.83 -5.35 -6.19
C THR A 117 -20.45 -5.93 -5.88
N LEU A 118 -19.57 -5.09 -5.34
CA LEU A 118 -18.28 -5.47 -4.78
C LEU A 118 -18.44 -5.85 -3.31
N HIS A 119 -17.65 -6.82 -2.89
CA HIS A 119 -17.58 -7.30 -1.53
C HIS A 119 -16.12 -7.30 -1.09
N PHE A 120 -15.85 -6.66 0.04
CA PHE A 120 -14.60 -6.79 0.76
C PHE A 120 -14.83 -7.62 2.03
N ALA A 121 -14.02 -8.67 2.20
CA ALA A 121 -14.00 -9.51 3.39
C ALA A 121 -12.59 -9.48 4.02
N PRO A 122 -12.46 -9.09 5.30
CA PRO A 122 -11.18 -9.07 6.00
C PRO A 122 -10.46 -10.42 5.93
N GLY A 123 -9.18 -10.40 5.58
CA GLY A 123 -8.34 -11.59 5.41
C GLY A 123 -8.59 -12.39 4.13
N GLN A 124 -9.65 -12.10 3.37
CA GLN A 124 -9.92 -12.73 2.07
C GLN A 124 -9.61 -11.81 0.88
N GLY A 125 -9.94 -10.51 1.01
CA GLY A 125 -9.71 -9.50 -0.03
C GLY A 125 -11.00 -9.01 -0.66
N ILE A 126 -10.95 -8.67 -1.96
CA ILE A 126 -12.07 -8.10 -2.71
C ILE A 126 -12.59 -9.08 -3.75
N GLU A 127 -13.90 -9.16 -3.91
CA GLU A 127 -14.55 -9.91 -4.98
C GLU A 127 -15.76 -9.16 -5.55
N ILE A 128 -16.31 -9.66 -6.66
CA ILE A 128 -17.60 -9.21 -7.19
C ILE A 128 -18.62 -10.32 -6.91
N ILE A 129 -19.63 -10.04 -6.09
CA ILE A 129 -20.64 -11.05 -5.70
C ILE A 129 -21.88 -11.02 -6.59
N GLU A 130 -22.13 -9.90 -7.26
CA GLU A 130 -23.24 -9.73 -8.18
C GLU A 130 -22.81 -8.80 -9.33
N ALA A 131 -23.19 -9.15 -10.55
CA ALA A 131 -23.02 -8.31 -11.71
C ALA A 131 -24.17 -8.54 -12.69
N GLN A 132 -24.69 -7.47 -13.29
CA GLN A 132 -25.66 -7.58 -14.36
C GLN A 132 -24.96 -7.85 -15.71
N CYS A 133 -24.37 -9.04 -15.88
CA CYS A 133 -23.71 -9.44 -17.13
C CYS A 133 -24.01 -10.91 -17.50
N PRO A 134 -24.07 -11.29 -18.78
CA PRO A 134 -24.35 -12.67 -19.19
C PRO A 134 -23.19 -13.62 -18.87
N ASP A 135 -21.95 -13.11 -18.96
CA ASP A 135 -20.77 -13.96 -18.87
C ASP A 135 -20.46 -14.39 -17.45
N GLN A 136 -20.83 -13.59 -16.43
CA GLN A 136 -20.58 -13.85 -15.01
C GLN A 136 -19.11 -14.21 -14.70
N ILE A 137 -18.15 -13.83 -15.56
CA ILE A 137 -16.73 -14.14 -15.38
C ILE A 137 -16.21 -13.43 -14.13
N CYS A 138 -16.56 -12.16 -13.94
CA CYS A 138 -16.17 -11.37 -12.77
C CYS A 138 -16.59 -12.01 -11.45
N VAL A 139 -17.81 -12.56 -11.39
CA VAL A 139 -18.33 -13.25 -10.19
C VAL A 139 -17.60 -14.59 -9.97
N ARG A 140 -17.33 -15.33 -11.05
CA ARG A 140 -16.58 -16.59 -10.95
C ARG A 140 -15.10 -16.43 -10.61
N THR A 141 -14.52 -15.25 -10.80
CA THR A 141 -13.12 -14.98 -10.42
C THR A 141 -12.91 -15.11 -8.91
N GLY A 142 -13.89 -14.71 -8.10
CA GLY A 142 -13.80 -14.71 -6.65
C GLY A 142 -12.79 -13.70 -6.11
N PHE A 143 -12.24 -13.98 -4.93
CA PHE A 143 -11.37 -13.06 -4.20
C PHE A 143 -10.02 -12.79 -4.86
N ILE A 144 -9.69 -11.50 -4.98
CA ILE A 144 -8.34 -10.99 -5.23
C ILE A 144 -7.76 -10.39 -3.95
N ARG A 145 -6.48 -10.67 -3.68
CA ARG A 145 -5.79 -10.29 -2.44
C ARG A 145 -4.33 -9.88 -2.61
N LYS A 146 -3.74 -10.15 -3.77
CA LYS A 146 -2.34 -9.86 -4.08
C LYS A 146 -2.24 -8.77 -5.14
N ALA A 147 -1.15 -8.03 -5.09
CA ALA A 147 -0.86 -7.02 -6.10
C ALA A 147 -0.74 -7.66 -7.49
N GLY A 148 -1.19 -6.95 -8.51
CA GLY A 148 -1.26 -7.43 -9.89
C GLY A 148 -2.45 -8.33 -10.20
N GLN A 149 -3.25 -8.72 -9.20
CA GLN A 149 -4.51 -9.43 -9.46
C GLN A 149 -5.61 -8.44 -9.88
N SER A 150 -6.48 -8.90 -10.78
CA SER A 150 -7.61 -8.11 -11.25
C SER A 150 -8.84 -8.96 -11.55
N ILE A 151 -10.00 -8.31 -11.48
CA ILE A 151 -11.30 -8.81 -11.87
C ILE A 151 -11.80 -7.90 -12.99
N VAL A 152 -12.14 -8.48 -14.14
CA VAL A 152 -12.59 -7.73 -15.31
C VAL A 152 -14.01 -8.15 -15.65
N CYS A 153 -14.89 -7.16 -15.79
CA CYS A 153 -16.25 -7.32 -16.31
C CYS A 153 -16.35 -6.58 -17.65
N VAL A 154 -15.95 -7.26 -18.73
CA VAL A 154 -15.93 -6.67 -20.09
C VAL A 154 -17.28 -6.09 -20.49
N PRO A 155 -18.43 -6.78 -20.31
CA PRO A 155 -19.72 -6.22 -20.72
C PRO A 155 -20.08 -4.94 -19.96
N ASN A 156 -19.72 -4.83 -18.68
CA ASN A 156 -20.00 -3.63 -17.89
C ASN A 156 -18.87 -2.59 -17.96
N GLU A 157 -17.80 -2.87 -18.70
CA GLU A 157 -16.60 -2.03 -18.83
C GLU A 157 -15.97 -1.66 -17.47
N VAL A 158 -16.06 -2.59 -16.52
CA VAL A 158 -15.52 -2.42 -15.17
C VAL A 158 -14.27 -3.29 -15.02
N MET A 159 -13.20 -2.70 -14.50
CA MET A 159 -11.99 -3.40 -14.09
C MET A 159 -11.66 -3.03 -12.65
N VAL A 160 -11.56 -4.04 -11.79
CA VAL A 160 -11.10 -3.93 -10.41
C VAL A 160 -9.71 -4.54 -10.33
N ALA A 161 -8.71 -3.79 -9.90
CA ALA A 161 -7.34 -4.28 -9.76
C ALA A 161 -6.75 -3.90 -8.41
N LEU A 162 -5.89 -4.77 -7.89
CA LEU A 162 -5.06 -4.47 -6.74
C LEU A 162 -3.67 -4.09 -7.22
N GLN A 163 -3.27 -2.86 -6.96
CA GLN A 163 -1.96 -2.33 -7.35
C GLN A 163 -1.15 -2.02 -6.11
N THR A 164 0.17 -2.12 -6.20
CA THR A 164 1.04 -1.47 -5.22
C THR A 164 0.91 0.03 -5.39
N ALA A 165 0.74 0.79 -4.31
CA ALA A 165 0.84 2.23 -4.35
C ALA A 165 2.29 2.57 -4.69
N GLU A 166 2.56 2.75 -5.97
CA GLU A 166 3.81 3.35 -6.38
C GLU A 166 3.81 4.79 -5.84
N PRO A 167 4.94 5.30 -5.31
CA PRO A 167 5.07 6.72 -5.08
C PRO A 167 4.84 7.38 -6.43
N THR A 168 3.72 8.10 -6.55
CA THR A 168 3.20 8.68 -7.79
C THR A 168 4.33 9.31 -8.59
N LYS A 169 4.83 8.61 -9.62
CA LYS A 169 5.58 9.27 -10.67
C LYS A 169 4.50 9.93 -11.51
N ASP A 170 4.39 11.23 -11.29
CA ASP A 170 3.57 12.18 -12.02
C ASP A 170 3.37 11.73 -13.48
N LYS A 171 2.11 11.73 -13.95
CA LYS A 171 1.76 11.51 -15.35
C LYS A 171 2.33 12.69 -16.14
N GLY A 172 3.61 12.61 -16.48
CA GLY A 172 4.35 13.57 -17.26
C GLY A 172 5.43 12.84 -18.05
N ASP A 173 5.13 12.63 -19.33
CA ASP A 173 6.08 12.43 -20.42
C ASP A 173 6.72 11.04 -20.57
N VAL A 174 6.01 10.14 -21.26
CA VAL A 174 6.65 9.15 -22.15
C VAL A 174 5.76 8.94 -23.39
N ASP A 175 5.81 9.90 -24.32
CA ASP A 175 5.61 9.61 -25.74
C ASP A 175 6.94 9.88 -26.47
N ALA A 176 7.96 9.09 -26.11
CA ALA A 176 9.22 9.09 -26.82
C ALA A 176 9.04 8.29 -28.11
N ILE A 177 8.70 9.01 -29.18
CA ILE A 177 8.73 8.53 -30.57
C ILE A 177 10.11 7.90 -30.84
N LEU A 178 10.12 6.63 -31.23
CA LEU A 178 11.27 5.98 -31.85
C LEU A 178 11.36 6.45 -33.31
N GLN A 179 12.31 7.33 -33.63
CA GLN A 179 12.85 7.52 -34.98
C GLN A 179 14.35 7.81 -34.93
#